data_AF-A0AAJ1CHV3-F1
#
_entry.id   AF-A0AAJ1CHV3-F1
#
_cell.length_a   1.000
_cell.length_b   1.000
_cell.length_c   1.000
_cell.angle_alpha   90.00
_cell.angle_beta   90.00
_cell.angle_gamma   90.00
#
_symmetry.space_group_name_H-M   'P 1'
#
loop_
_entity.id
_entity.type
_entity.pdbx_description
1 polymer ?
#
loop_
_entity_poly.entity_id
_entity_poly.type
_entity_poly.pdbx_seq_one_letter_code
_entity_poly.pdbx_strand_id
1 'polypeptide(L)'
;DAAITENLQREDVRPREEAAAYKRALQSGRHTIESLVGKFGKSEAYIRSRLKLCELIDALAGMLDREDISVGVATEIAKYPADIQQEVYDDHFAEGCYNSWKTARIKEIARRLYERYMTKLESYNFDKTECLSCQHNTANQVLFKDECTGGCAGCQNRECMI
;
A
#
# COMPACT_ATOMS: atom_id res chain seq x y z
N ASP A 1 -22.95 -7.86 -16.84
CA ASP A 1 -21.59 -7.29 -16.89
C ASP A 1 -21.25 -6.47 -18.15
N ALA A 2 -22.20 -5.75 -18.76
CA ALA A 2 -21.92 -4.85 -19.89
C ALA A 2 -21.56 -3.42 -19.43
N ALA A 3 -22.31 -2.86 -18.48
CA ALA A 3 -22.17 -1.47 -18.03
C ALA A 3 -20.84 -1.13 -17.32
N ILE A 4 -20.23 -2.08 -16.58
CA ILE A 4 -18.92 -1.88 -15.94
C ILE A 4 -17.81 -1.88 -17.00
N THR A 5 -17.94 -2.74 -18.01
CA THR A 5 -16.96 -2.90 -19.08
C THR A 5 -16.96 -1.70 -20.01
N GLU A 6 -18.15 -1.20 -20.40
CA GLU A 6 -18.28 0.00 -21.24
C GLU A 6 -17.70 1.23 -20.56
N ASN A 7 -17.98 1.44 -19.28
CA ASN A 7 -17.47 2.61 -18.56
C ASN A 7 -15.95 2.58 -18.36
N LEU A 8 -15.36 1.41 -18.08
CA LEU A 8 -13.91 1.27 -17.86
C LEU A 8 -13.06 1.29 -19.13
N GLN A 9 -13.68 1.10 -20.31
CA GLN A 9 -13.00 1.16 -21.61
C GLN A 9 -13.05 2.56 -22.25
N ARG A 10 -13.67 3.56 -21.60
CA ARG A 10 -13.64 4.96 -22.06
C ARG A 10 -12.24 5.53 -21.89
N GLU A 11 -11.83 6.42 -22.80
CA GLU A 11 -10.49 7.04 -22.76
C GLU A 11 -10.27 7.95 -21.54
N ASP A 12 -11.33 8.45 -20.90
CA ASP A 12 -11.26 9.48 -19.84
C ASP A 12 -11.83 9.01 -18.49
N VAL A 13 -11.51 7.77 -18.09
CA VAL A 13 -11.92 7.28 -16.76
C VAL A 13 -10.99 7.84 -15.70
N ARG A 14 -11.54 8.55 -14.72
CA ARG A 14 -10.72 9.08 -13.63
C ARG A 14 -10.12 7.93 -12.81
N PRO A 15 -8.87 8.06 -12.31
CA PRO A 15 -8.18 6.99 -11.59
C PRO A 15 -8.98 6.41 -10.41
N ARG A 16 -9.72 7.25 -9.67
CA ARG A 16 -10.59 6.83 -8.56
C ARG A 16 -11.88 6.15 -9.02
N GLU A 17 -12.44 6.53 -10.17
CA GLU A 17 -13.60 5.86 -10.75
C GLU A 17 -13.23 4.45 -11.23
N GLU A 18 -12.05 4.31 -11.85
CA GLU A 18 -11.49 3.02 -12.24
C GLU A 18 -11.27 2.13 -11.01
N ALA A 19 -10.63 2.67 -9.98
CA ALA A 19 -10.42 1.98 -8.71
C ALA A 19 -11.73 1.48 -8.07
N ALA A 20 -12.75 2.35 -8.02
CA ALA A 20 -14.06 2.01 -7.47
C ALA A 20 -14.76 0.92 -8.30
N ALA A 21 -14.64 0.96 -9.62
CA ALA A 21 -15.20 -0.06 -10.49
C ALA A 21 -14.53 -1.43 -10.29
N TYR A 22 -13.20 -1.49 -10.19
CA TYR A 22 -12.49 -2.73 -9.83
C TYR A 22 -12.90 -3.25 -8.45
N LYS A 23 -13.00 -2.36 -7.45
CA LYS A 23 -13.41 -2.74 -6.09
C LYS A 23 -14.81 -3.34 -6.08
N ARG A 24 -15.78 -2.73 -6.76
CA ARG A 24 -17.15 -3.26 -6.90
C ARG A 24 -17.16 -4.60 -7.64
N ALA A 25 -16.36 -4.75 -8.70
CA ALA A 25 -16.28 -5.99 -9.46
C ALA A 25 -15.76 -7.15 -8.57
N LEU A 26 -14.73 -6.91 -7.78
CA LEU A 26 -14.22 -7.90 -6.81
C LEU A 26 -15.24 -8.20 -5.70
N GLN A 27 -15.88 -7.17 -5.12
CA GLN A 27 -16.88 -7.33 -4.06
C GLN A 27 -18.14 -8.09 -4.52
N SER A 28 -18.45 -8.08 -5.82
CA SER A 28 -19.55 -8.88 -6.37
C SER A 28 -19.30 -10.39 -6.29
N GLY A 29 -18.07 -10.83 -6.02
CA GLY A 29 -17.66 -12.24 -6.02
C GLY A 29 -17.57 -12.88 -7.40
N ARG A 30 -17.94 -12.15 -8.47
CA ARG A 30 -17.93 -12.65 -9.85
C ARG A 30 -16.59 -12.49 -10.57
N HIS A 31 -15.69 -11.69 -10.00
CA HIS A 31 -14.39 -11.38 -10.59
C HIS A 31 -13.27 -11.58 -9.58
N THR A 32 -12.14 -12.08 -10.08
CA THR A 32 -10.85 -12.13 -9.36
C THR A 32 -9.91 -11.12 -9.98
N ILE A 33 -8.76 -10.85 -9.34
CA ILE A 33 -7.73 -10.00 -9.95
C ILE A 33 -7.30 -10.58 -11.31
N GLU A 34 -7.10 -11.89 -11.40
CA GLU A 34 -6.76 -12.58 -12.65
C GLU A 34 -7.83 -12.41 -13.74
N SER A 35 -9.12 -12.53 -13.39
CA SER A 35 -10.20 -12.32 -14.37
C SER A 35 -10.27 -10.86 -14.85
N LEU A 36 -9.96 -9.89 -13.98
CA LEU A 36 -9.87 -8.48 -14.35
C LEU A 36 -8.65 -8.21 -15.25
N VAL A 37 -7.50 -8.84 -14.99
CA VAL A 37 -6.32 -8.78 -15.88
C VAL A 37 -6.70 -9.24 -17.30
N GLY A 38 -7.28 -10.42 -17.42
CA GLY A 38 -7.71 -10.97 -18.71
C GLY A 38 -8.76 -10.12 -19.42
N LYS A 39 -9.70 -9.55 -18.65
CA LYS A 39 -10.80 -8.74 -19.20
C LYS A 39 -10.38 -7.35 -19.67
N PHE A 40 -9.46 -6.70 -18.97
CA PHE A 40 -9.08 -5.30 -19.23
C PHE A 40 -7.70 -5.14 -19.89
N GLY A 41 -6.92 -6.22 -20.02
CA GLY A 41 -5.58 -6.19 -20.61
C GLY A 41 -4.58 -5.35 -19.80
N LYS A 42 -4.86 -5.09 -18.52
CA LYS A 42 -3.99 -4.38 -17.59
C LYS A 42 -3.22 -5.38 -16.74
N SER A 43 -1.98 -5.06 -16.38
CA SER A 43 -1.20 -5.92 -15.49
C SER A 43 -1.84 -6.01 -14.11
N GLU A 44 -1.60 -7.12 -13.41
CA GLU A 44 -2.04 -7.26 -12.01
C GLU A 44 -1.53 -6.12 -11.13
N ALA A 45 -0.28 -5.69 -11.32
CA ALA A 45 0.32 -4.57 -10.60
C ALA A 45 -0.45 -3.25 -10.82
N TYR A 46 -0.92 -3.02 -12.05
CA TYR A 46 -1.77 -1.86 -12.36
C TYR A 46 -3.10 -1.94 -11.61
N ILE A 47 -3.79 -3.08 -11.68
CA ILE A 47 -5.09 -3.25 -11.02
C ILE A 47 -4.97 -3.09 -9.50
N ARG A 48 -3.95 -3.68 -8.89
CA ARG A 48 -3.66 -3.55 -7.45
C ARG A 48 -3.34 -2.11 -7.05
N SER A 49 -2.50 -1.42 -7.82
CA SER A 49 -2.17 -0.01 -7.52
C SER A 49 -3.40 0.89 -7.63
N ARG A 50 -4.29 0.65 -8.60
CA ARG A 50 -5.57 1.35 -8.69
C ARG A 50 -6.47 1.07 -7.49
N LEU A 51 -6.64 -0.19 -7.10
CA LEU A 51 -7.44 -0.55 -5.92
C LEU A 51 -6.99 0.18 -4.66
N LYS A 52 -5.68 0.43 -4.49
CA LYS A 52 -5.15 1.20 -3.35
C LYS A 52 -5.66 2.64 -3.28
N LEU A 53 -6.01 3.26 -4.41
CA LEU A 53 -6.60 4.61 -4.40
C LEU A 53 -7.95 4.68 -3.67
N CYS A 54 -8.62 3.55 -3.47
CA CYS A 54 -9.84 3.47 -2.64
C CYS A 54 -9.56 3.56 -1.13
N GLU A 55 -8.30 3.54 -0.71
CA GLU A 55 -7.85 3.59 0.69
C GLU A 55 -7.26 4.97 1.06
N LEU A 56 -7.31 5.95 0.15
CA LEU A 56 -6.86 7.31 0.42
C LEU A 56 -7.83 8.03 1.38
N ILE A 57 -7.28 8.81 2.30
CA ILE A 57 -8.06 9.78 3.08
C ILE A 57 -8.66 10.85 2.16
N ASP A 58 -9.78 11.45 2.58
CA ASP A 58 -10.54 12.40 1.76
C ASP A 58 -9.71 13.60 1.30
N ALA A 59 -8.80 14.10 2.14
CA ALA A 59 -7.94 15.22 1.80
C ALA A 59 -7.03 14.91 0.60
N LEU A 60 -6.32 13.78 0.63
CA LEU A 60 -5.43 13.34 -0.44
C LEU A 60 -6.21 12.88 -1.68
N ALA A 61 -7.38 12.26 -1.49
CA ALA A 61 -8.29 11.93 -2.58
C ALA A 61 -8.74 13.20 -3.33
N GLY A 62 -9.10 14.26 -2.60
CA GLY A 62 -9.46 15.55 -3.19
C GLY A 62 -8.30 16.21 -3.94
N MET A 63 -7.07 16.08 -3.44
CA MET A 63 -5.87 16.54 -4.15
C MET A 63 -5.64 15.77 -5.45
N LEU A 64 -5.86 14.44 -5.45
CA LEU A 64 -5.76 13.62 -6.65
C LEU A 64 -6.84 14.01 -7.67
N ASP A 65 -8.07 14.23 -7.23
CA ASP A 65 -9.20 14.60 -8.09
C ASP A 65 -9.01 15.99 -8.74
N ARG A 66 -8.23 16.88 -8.12
CA ARG A 66 -7.81 18.20 -8.67
C ARG A 66 -6.48 18.17 -9.42
N GLU A 67 -5.85 17.00 -9.52
CA GLU A 67 -4.52 16.82 -10.10
C GLU A 67 -3.38 17.57 -9.38
N ASP A 68 -3.61 18.03 -8.14
CA ASP A 68 -2.58 18.63 -7.28
C ASP A 68 -1.46 17.62 -6.94
N ILE A 69 -1.80 16.34 -6.93
CA ILE A 69 -0.85 15.22 -6.84
C ILE A 69 -1.08 14.24 -7.97
N SER A 70 0.01 13.69 -8.49
CA SER A 70 -0.07 12.62 -9.50
C SER A 70 -0.60 11.31 -8.91
N VAL A 71 -1.16 10.45 -9.76
CA VAL A 71 -1.58 9.10 -9.37
C VAL A 71 -0.43 8.30 -8.74
N GLY A 72 0.80 8.51 -9.20
CA GLY A 72 1.99 7.86 -8.63
C GLY A 72 2.23 8.27 -7.18
N VAL A 73 2.16 9.57 -6.85
CA VAL A 73 2.27 10.06 -5.47
C VAL A 73 1.15 9.48 -4.61
N ALA A 74 -0.09 9.58 -5.09
CA ALA A 74 -1.26 9.07 -4.37
C ALA A 74 -1.15 7.56 -4.10
N THR A 75 -0.65 6.78 -5.07
CA THR A 75 -0.41 5.34 -4.92
C THR A 75 0.65 5.04 -3.87
N GLU A 76 1.72 5.82 -3.79
CA GLU A 76 2.76 5.64 -2.76
C GLU A 76 2.23 5.91 -1.35
N ILE A 77 1.43 6.96 -1.18
CA ILE A 77 0.85 7.32 0.11
C ILE A 77 -0.24 6.31 0.54
N ALA A 78 -1.05 5.82 -0.41
CA ALA A 78 -2.11 4.84 -0.16
C ALA A 78 -1.61 3.45 0.31
N LYS A 79 -0.30 3.23 0.37
CA LYS A 79 0.29 2.02 0.97
C LYS A 79 0.24 2.02 2.49
N TYR A 80 0.06 3.19 3.10
CA TYR A 80 0.10 3.39 4.55
C TYR A 80 -1.31 3.51 5.14
N PRO A 81 -1.52 3.18 6.43
CA PRO A 81 -2.81 3.33 7.07
C PRO A 81 -3.22 4.81 7.20
N ALA A 82 -4.50 5.06 7.44
CA ALA A 82 -5.10 6.40 7.33
C ALA A 82 -4.49 7.44 8.28
N ASP A 83 -4.03 7.03 9.46
CA ASP A 83 -3.32 7.87 10.42
C ASP A 83 -1.99 8.39 9.87
N ILE A 84 -1.19 7.52 9.25
CA ILE A 84 0.06 7.91 8.59
C ILE A 84 -0.21 8.79 7.36
N GLN A 85 -1.26 8.49 6.59
CA GLN A 85 -1.65 9.34 5.47
C GLN A 85 -2.03 10.75 5.95
N GLN A 86 -2.71 10.85 7.09
CA GLN A 86 -3.10 12.12 7.71
C GLN A 86 -1.87 12.90 8.17
N GLU A 87 -0.94 12.25 8.88
CA GLU A 87 0.32 12.89 9.29
C GLU A 87 1.11 13.41 8.09
N VAL A 88 1.26 12.60 7.04
CA VAL A 88 1.94 13.01 5.80
C VAL A 88 1.24 14.20 5.14
N TYR A 89 -0.09 14.22 5.13
CA TYR A 89 -0.85 15.33 4.60
C TYR A 89 -0.57 16.62 5.39
N ASP A 90 -0.70 16.58 6.71
CA ASP A 90 -0.52 17.75 7.58
C ASP A 90 0.91 18.31 7.51
N ASP A 91 1.92 17.44 7.47
CA ASP A 91 3.32 17.85 7.45
C ASP A 91 3.81 18.37 6.08
N HIS A 92 3.25 17.84 4.98
CA HIS A 92 3.90 17.95 3.65
C HIS A 92 2.98 18.39 2.51
N PHE A 93 1.66 18.32 2.66
CA PHE A 93 0.71 18.65 1.59
C PHE A 93 -0.32 19.72 1.98
N ALA A 94 -0.53 19.96 3.27
CA ALA A 94 -1.37 21.04 3.78
C ALA A 94 -0.83 22.43 3.37
N GLU A 95 -1.73 23.41 3.30
CA GLU A 95 -1.36 24.78 2.97
C GLU A 95 -0.45 25.39 4.03
N GLY A 96 0.58 26.11 3.58
CA GLY A 96 1.53 26.78 4.48
C GLY A 96 2.55 25.87 5.17
N CYS A 97 2.65 24.59 4.78
CA CYS A 97 3.69 23.71 5.33
C CYS A 97 5.11 24.17 4.91
N TYR A 98 6.05 24.13 5.86
CA TYR A 98 7.44 24.57 5.63
C TYR A 98 8.21 23.59 4.72
N ASN A 99 7.86 22.30 4.76
CA ASN A 99 8.55 21.23 4.04
C ASN A 99 7.63 20.58 3.00
N SER A 100 7.08 21.37 2.07
CA SER A 100 6.15 20.84 1.07
C SER A 100 6.78 19.79 0.17
N TRP A 101 6.03 18.71 -0.10
CA TRP A 101 6.42 17.68 -1.05
C TRP A 101 5.68 17.79 -2.39
N LYS A 102 4.85 18.82 -2.60
CA LYS A 102 4.06 19.00 -3.83
C LYS A 102 4.91 19.02 -5.11
N THR A 103 6.15 19.48 -5.03
CA THR A 103 7.11 19.54 -6.16
C THR A 103 8.14 18.41 -6.15
N ALA A 104 8.14 17.54 -5.14
CA ALA A 104 9.11 16.47 -5.00
C ALA A 104 8.86 15.34 -6.01
N ARG A 105 9.93 14.67 -6.44
CA ARG A 105 9.80 13.53 -7.36
C ARG A 105 9.20 12.34 -6.63
N ILE A 106 8.38 11.54 -7.32
CA ILE A 106 7.72 10.35 -6.75
C ILE A 106 8.73 9.40 -6.07
N LYS A 107 9.89 9.15 -6.70
CA LYS A 107 10.94 8.28 -6.13
C LYS A 107 11.47 8.80 -4.79
N GLU A 108 11.55 10.11 -4.63
CA GLU A 108 12.00 10.74 -3.39
C GLU A 108 10.93 10.66 -2.31
N ILE A 109 9.67 10.91 -2.64
CA ILE A 109 8.53 10.73 -1.73
C ILE A 109 8.46 9.29 -1.25
N ALA A 110 8.53 8.31 -2.17
CA ALA A 110 8.53 6.90 -1.84
C ALA A 110 9.65 6.53 -0.85
N ARG A 111 10.87 7.03 -1.09
CA ARG A 111 12.02 6.82 -0.20
C ARG A 111 11.79 7.43 1.18
N ARG A 112 11.32 8.69 1.26
CA ARG A 112 11.05 9.38 2.53
C ARG A 112 9.96 8.67 3.35
N LEU A 113 8.88 8.25 2.70
CA LEU A 113 7.81 7.47 3.33
C LEU A 113 8.33 6.14 3.86
N TYR A 114 9.11 5.41 3.05
CA TYR A 114 9.70 4.14 3.44
C TYR A 114 10.61 4.30 4.67
N GLU A 115 11.53 5.27 4.65
CA GLU A 115 12.50 5.49 5.72
C GLU A 115 11.87 5.95 7.03
N ARG A 116 10.77 6.73 6.96
CA ARG A 116 10.12 7.30 8.14
C ARG A 116 9.03 6.41 8.72
N TYR A 117 8.22 5.77 7.88
CA TYR A 117 6.98 5.13 8.31
C TYR A 117 6.93 3.62 8.05
N MET A 118 7.76 3.08 7.16
CA MET A 118 7.80 1.63 6.99
C MET A 118 8.66 1.05 8.11
N THR A 119 7.98 0.45 9.08
CA THR A 119 8.59 -0.18 10.24
C THR A 119 9.49 -1.33 9.79
N LYS A 120 10.81 -1.15 9.91
CA LYS A 120 11.78 -2.23 9.65
C LYS A 120 11.57 -3.30 10.72
N LEU A 121 11.33 -4.55 10.30
CA LEU A 121 11.17 -5.69 11.22
C LEU A 121 12.32 -5.82 12.24
N GLU A 122 13.52 -5.37 11.84
CA GLU A 122 14.74 -5.32 12.66
C GLU A 122 14.65 -4.35 13.85
N SER A 123 13.75 -3.36 13.85
CA SER A 123 13.74 -2.25 14.82
C SER A 123 12.67 -2.34 15.92
N TYR A 124 11.98 -3.48 16.08
CA TYR A 124 10.98 -3.66 17.15
C TYR A 124 11.58 -4.22 18.45
N ASN A 125 11.31 -3.54 19.58
CA ASN A 125 11.63 -3.91 20.98
C ASN A 125 10.35 -4.28 21.76
N PHE A 126 9.99 -5.56 21.78
CA PHE A 126 9.15 -6.17 22.84
C PHE A 126 9.91 -7.38 23.41
N ASP A 127 9.56 -7.87 24.61
CA ASP A 127 10.24 -9.01 25.24
C ASP A 127 10.11 -10.27 24.36
N LYS A 128 11.21 -10.65 23.72
CA LYS A 128 11.28 -11.80 22.79
C LYS A 128 11.57 -13.11 23.52
N THR A 129 11.56 -13.14 24.85
CA THR A 129 11.87 -14.34 25.65
C THR A 129 10.97 -15.51 25.26
N GLU A 130 9.66 -15.30 25.11
CA GLU A 130 8.73 -16.34 24.66
C GLU A 130 8.94 -16.74 23.19
N CYS A 131 9.49 -15.84 22.36
CA CYS A 131 9.83 -16.14 20.97
C CYS A 131 11.02 -17.11 20.85
N LEU A 132 11.88 -17.23 21.86
CA LEU A 132 13.04 -18.14 21.83
C LEU A 132 12.64 -19.62 21.70
N SER A 133 11.43 -19.99 22.14
CA SER A 133 10.90 -21.36 22.02
C SER A 133 9.60 -21.43 21.21
N CYS A 134 9.10 -20.30 20.71
CA CYS A 134 7.83 -20.24 19.97
C CYS A 134 7.93 -20.98 18.63
N GLN A 135 6.91 -21.79 18.33
CA GLN A 135 6.80 -22.52 17.06
C GLN A 135 6.66 -21.60 15.86
N HIS A 136 6.19 -20.35 16.04
CA HIS A 136 6.02 -19.39 14.94
C HIS A 136 7.30 -18.59 14.65
N ASN A 137 8.34 -18.71 15.48
CA ASN A 137 9.65 -18.13 15.19
C ASN A 137 10.43 -19.04 14.25
N THR A 138 10.75 -18.57 13.05
CA THR A 138 11.47 -19.37 12.04
C THR A 138 12.86 -19.81 12.50
N ALA A 139 13.47 -19.12 13.47
CA ALA A 139 14.73 -19.52 14.07
C ALA A 139 14.65 -20.87 14.83
N ASN A 140 13.45 -21.31 15.22
CA ASN A 140 13.22 -22.59 15.91
C ASN A 140 12.84 -23.74 14.96
N GLN A 141 12.66 -23.44 13.67
CA GLN A 141 12.24 -24.41 12.65
C GLN A 141 13.40 -24.86 11.75
N VAL A 142 14.61 -24.30 11.93
CA VAL A 142 15.78 -24.68 11.14
C VAL A 142 16.48 -25.91 11.73
N LEU A 143 16.72 -26.92 10.89
CA LEU A 143 17.43 -28.14 11.28
C LEU A 143 18.92 -27.91 11.58
N PHE A 144 19.52 -26.89 10.96
CA PHE A 144 20.93 -26.53 11.09
C PHE A 144 21.05 -25.08 11.57
N LYS A 145 21.52 -24.88 12.80
CA LYS A 145 21.51 -23.57 13.48
C LYS A 145 22.54 -22.57 12.94
N ASP A 146 23.56 -23.04 12.22
CA ASP A 146 24.74 -22.23 11.89
C ASP A 146 24.58 -21.32 10.65
N GLU A 147 23.56 -21.56 9.81
CA GLU A 147 23.31 -20.74 8.60
C GLU A 147 22.56 -19.43 8.90
N CYS A 148 22.09 -19.23 10.14
CA CYS A 148 21.20 -18.11 10.48
C CYS A 148 21.71 -17.15 11.56
N THR A 149 23.03 -17.02 11.68
CA THR A 149 23.72 -16.28 12.76
C THR A 149 23.65 -14.75 12.69
N GLY A 150 22.73 -14.15 11.92
CA GLY A 150 22.71 -12.68 11.80
C GLY A 150 21.53 -11.99 11.12
N GLY A 151 20.33 -12.59 11.02
CA GLY A 151 19.17 -11.81 10.55
C GLY A 151 17.95 -12.53 9.95
N CYS A 152 17.91 -13.87 9.94
CA CYS A 152 16.80 -14.62 9.32
C CYS A 152 15.69 -15.07 10.28
N ALA A 153 15.74 -14.67 11.55
CA ALA A 153 14.68 -14.95 12.50
C ALA A 153 13.47 -14.04 12.21
N GLY A 154 12.35 -14.64 11.80
CA GLY A 154 11.08 -13.96 11.53
C GLY A 154 9.93 -14.61 12.28
N CYS A 155 8.89 -13.83 12.60
CA CYS A 155 7.66 -14.35 13.19
C CYS A 155 6.64 -14.66 12.09
N GLN A 156 6.16 -15.90 12.06
CA GLN A 156 5.09 -16.36 11.16
C GLN A 156 3.68 -16.02 11.70
N ASN A 157 3.55 -15.57 12.95
CA ASN A 157 2.28 -15.10 13.50
C ASN A 157 2.16 -13.58 13.31
N ARG A 158 1.19 -13.16 12.49
CA ARG A 158 0.93 -11.75 12.20
C ARG A 158 0.31 -11.00 13.37
N GLU A 159 -0.40 -11.67 14.26
CA GLU A 159 -0.99 -11.05 15.46
C GLU A 159 0.09 -10.58 16.44
N CYS A 160 1.29 -11.17 16.41
CA CYS A 160 2.44 -10.72 17.21
C CYS A 160 3.08 -9.41 16.69
N MET A 161 2.63 -8.91 15.54
CA MET A 161 3.22 -7.76 14.83
C MET A 161 2.22 -6.58 14.75
N ILE A 162 1.10 -6.67 15.47
CA ILE A 162 0.04 -5.68 15.64
C ILE A 162 0.07 -5.26 17.10
#